data_AF-A0A7W0GPK2-F1
#
_entry.id   AF-A0A7W0GPK2-F1
#
_cell.length_a   1.000
_cell.length_b   1.000
_cell.length_c   1.000
_cell.angle_alpha   90.00
_cell.angle_beta   90.00
_cell.angle_gamma   90.00
#
_symmetry.space_group_name_H-M   'P 1'
#
loop_
_entity.id
_entity.type
_entity.pdbx_description
1 polymer ?
#
loop_
_entity_poly.entity_id
_entity_poly.type
_entity_poly.pdbx_seq_one_letter_code
_entity_poly.pdbx_strand_id
1 'polypeptide(L)'
;MRISILIDLDVLNFFKERAAQPGALAYQTQMNQVLRAQMEGKETVNAETLAQDERFIQAVARRVKGLSSKKRKRCVNSCHVIVT
;
A
#
# COMPACT_ATOMS: atom_id res chain seq x y z
N MET A 1 -26.23 -7.33 -14.25
CA MET A 1 -25.64 -8.64 -14.61
C MET A 1 -25.52 -9.47 -13.35
N ARG A 2 -25.94 -10.74 -13.37
CA ARG A 2 -25.83 -11.68 -12.24
C ARG A 2 -24.87 -12.80 -12.61
N ILE A 3 -23.96 -13.13 -11.71
CA ILE A 3 -22.96 -14.19 -11.87
C ILE A 3 -23.11 -15.13 -10.69
N SER A 4 -23.01 -16.44 -10.94
CA SER A 4 -22.94 -17.48 -9.92
C SER A 4 -21.55 -18.09 -9.94
N ILE A 5 -20.90 -18.13 -8.79
CA ILE A 5 -19.61 -18.79 -8.59
C ILE A 5 -19.73 -19.75 -7.41
N LEU A 6 -19.02 -20.87 -7.48
CA LEU A 6 -18.83 -21.76 -6.35
C LEU A 6 -17.59 -21.28 -5.59
N ILE A 7 -17.74 -21.07 -4.28
CA ILE A 7 -16.68 -20.67 -3.37
C ILE A 7 -16.81 -21.47 -2.09
N ASP A 8 -15.70 -21.67 -1.39
CA ASP A 8 -15.71 -22.33 -0.11
C ASP A 8 -16.56 -21.56 0.92
N LEU A 9 -17.19 -22.34 1.82
CA LEU A 9 -18.15 -21.80 2.78
C LEU A 9 -17.49 -20.85 3.79
N ASP A 10 -16.26 -21.13 4.18
CA ASP A 10 -15.45 -20.30 5.07
C ASP A 10 -15.12 -18.94 4.45
N VAL A 11 -14.74 -18.91 3.18
CA VAL A 11 -14.51 -17.68 2.41
C VAL A 11 -15.79 -16.85 2.35
N LEU A 12 -16.94 -17.47 2.07
CA LEU A 12 -18.22 -16.77 2.08
C LEU A 12 -18.55 -16.19 3.47
N ASN A 13 -18.34 -16.97 4.52
CA ASN A 13 -18.65 -16.57 5.89
C ASN A 13 -17.75 -15.42 6.35
N PHE A 14 -16.47 -15.43 5.99
CA PHE A 14 -15.55 -14.32 6.26
C PHE A 14 -16.09 -12.97 5.76
N PHE A 15 -16.57 -12.90 4.52
CA PHE A 15 -17.14 -11.66 3.98
C PHE A 15 -18.50 -11.31 4.60
N LYS A 16 -19.31 -12.30 4.98
CA LYS A 16 -20.59 -12.08 5.67
C LYS A 16 -20.38 -11.47 7.05
N GLU A 17 -19.44 -12.00 7.83
CA GLU A 17 -19.08 -11.48 9.16
C GLU A 17 -18.56 -10.05 9.07
N ARG A 18 -17.72 -9.77 8.08
CA ARG A 18 -17.24 -8.41 7.82
C ARG A 18 -18.36 -7.46 7.42
N ALA A 19 -19.33 -7.92 6.63
CA ALA A 19 -20.49 -7.12 6.23
C ALA A 19 -21.51 -6.89 7.36
N ALA A 20 -21.47 -7.69 8.44
CA ALA A 20 -22.31 -7.50 9.62
C ALA A 20 -21.85 -6.31 10.49
N GLN A 21 -20.65 -5.78 10.24
CA GLN A 21 -20.12 -4.64 11.00
C GLN A 21 -20.82 -3.32 10.61
N PRO A 22 -21.09 -2.41 11.57
CA PRO A 22 -21.70 -1.12 11.28
C PRO A 22 -20.91 -0.33 10.24
N GLY A 23 -21.59 0.18 9.21
CA GLY A 23 -20.96 0.95 8.13
C GLY A 23 -20.15 0.13 7.13
N ALA A 24 -20.13 -1.21 7.24
CA ALA A 24 -19.48 -2.06 6.26
C ALA A 24 -20.27 -2.14 4.94
N LEU A 25 -19.54 -2.38 3.85
CA LEU A 25 -20.14 -2.66 2.55
C LEU A 25 -20.81 -4.05 2.56
N ALA A 26 -21.80 -4.26 1.70
CA ALA A 26 -22.37 -5.59 1.49
C ALA A 26 -21.28 -6.59 1.06
N TYR A 27 -21.37 -7.85 1.56
CA TYR A 27 -20.34 -8.88 1.31
C TYR A 27 -20.04 -9.08 -0.18
N GLN A 28 -21.06 -9.00 -1.04
CA GLN A 28 -20.91 -9.12 -2.49
C GLN A 28 -20.09 -7.97 -3.09
N THR A 29 -20.28 -6.75 -2.60
CA THR A 29 -19.49 -5.58 -3.02
C THR A 29 -18.03 -5.74 -2.61
N GLN A 30 -17.78 -6.23 -1.39
CA GLN A 30 -16.44 -6.51 -0.90
C GLN A 30 -15.72 -7.56 -1.76
N MET A 31 -16.39 -8.69 -2.04
CA MET A 31 -15.84 -9.73 -2.92
C MET A 31 -15.51 -9.19 -4.32
N ASN A 32 -16.43 -8.42 -4.92
CA ASN A 32 -16.20 -7.84 -6.24
C ASN A 32 -15.03 -6.85 -6.25
N GLN A 33 -14.80 -6.10 -5.17
CA GLN A 33 -13.65 -5.22 -5.05
C GLN A 33 -12.33 -6.00 -4.98
N VAL A 34 -12.30 -7.09 -4.20
CA VAL A 34 -11.11 -7.96 -4.10
C VAL A 34 -10.77 -8.58 -5.45
N LEU A 35 -11.77 -9.12 -6.16
CA LEU A 35 -11.58 -9.72 -7.48
C LEU A 35 -11.04 -8.69 -8.49
N ARG A 36 -11.58 -7.46 -8.49
CA ARG A 36 -11.06 -6.38 -9.35
C ARG A 36 -9.65 -5.95 -8.99
N ALA A 37 -9.34 -5.82 -7.70
CA ALA A 37 -7.99 -5.45 -7.26
C ALA A 37 -6.95 -6.47 -7.75
N GLN A 38 -7.29 -7.76 -7.69
CA GLN A 38 -6.45 -8.83 -8.25
C GLN A 38 -6.31 -8.72 -9.78
N MET A 39 -7.41 -8.49 -10.51
CA MET A 39 -7.35 -8.28 -11.97
C MET A 39 -6.50 -7.07 -12.37
N GLU A 40 -6.56 -5.99 -11.59
CA GLU A 40 -5.81 -4.76 -11.84
C GLU A 40 -4.32 -4.87 -11.48
N GLY A 41 -3.86 -6.04 -10.98
CA GLY A 41 -2.49 -6.20 -10.50
C GLY A 41 -2.18 -5.30 -9.31
N LYS A 42 -3.20 -4.81 -8.60
CA LYS A 42 -3.05 -4.14 -7.31
C LYS A 42 -2.82 -5.22 -6.26
N GLU A 43 -1.68 -5.90 -6.34
CA GLU A 43 -1.16 -6.58 -5.17
C GLU A 43 -1.07 -5.53 -4.06
N THR A 44 -1.74 -5.79 -2.95
CA THR A 44 -1.45 -5.08 -1.71
C THR A 44 -0.01 -5.44 -1.37
N VAL A 45 0.92 -4.60 -1.81
CA VAL A 45 2.33 -4.85 -1.59
C VAL A 45 2.56 -4.80 -0.10
N ASN A 46 2.72 -5.98 0.49
CA ASN A 46 2.86 -6.13 1.91
C ASN A 46 4.20 -5.51 2.33
N ALA A 47 4.15 -4.61 3.31
CA ALA A 47 5.33 -3.86 3.74
C ALA A 47 6.40 -4.79 4.33
N GLU A 48 5.97 -5.86 5.00
CA GLU A 48 6.85 -6.89 5.55
C GLU A 48 7.54 -7.70 4.44
N THR A 49 6.84 -8.02 3.35
CA THR A 49 7.41 -8.69 2.16
C THR A 49 8.41 -7.78 1.45
N LEU A 50 8.10 -6.49 1.27
CA LEU A 50 9.03 -5.51 0.70
C LEU A 50 10.28 -5.31 1.56
N ALA A 51 10.11 -5.33 2.88
CA ALA A 51 11.21 -5.22 3.82
C ALA A 51 12.16 -6.44 3.80
N GLN A 52 11.78 -7.53 3.14
CA GLN A 52 12.63 -8.70 2.91
C GLN A 52 13.31 -8.70 1.52
N ASP A 53 12.89 -7.84 0.58
CA ASP A 53 13.56 -7.72 -0.72
C ASP A 53 14.79 -6.81 -0.61
N GLU A 54 15.96 -7.43 -0.69
CA GLU A 54 17.26 -6.75 -0.62
C GLU A 54 17.41 -5.62 -1.68
N ARG A 55 16.87 -5.80 -2.88
CA ARG A 55 16.92 -4.77 -3.93
C ARG A 55 16.09 -3.56 -3.55
N PHE A 56 14.95 -3.80 -2.92
CA PHE A 56 14.09 -2.74 -2.40
C PHE A 56 14.79 -1.98 -1.28
N ILE A 57 15.37 -2.68 -0.30
CA ILE A 57 16.14 -2.07 0.80
C ILE A 57 17.26 -1.19 0.25
N GLN A 58 18.04 -1.68 -0.72
CA GLN A 58 19.12 -0.91 -1.33
C GLN A 58 18.62 0.33 -2.06
N ALA A 59 17.50 0.24 -2.78
CA ALA A 59 16.88 1.38 -3.45
C ALA A 59 16.43 2.45 -2.44
N VAL A 60 15.81 2.04 -1.33
CA VAL A 60 15.39 2.93 -0.23
C VAL A 60 16.60 3.59 0.42
N ALA A 61 17.65 2.83 0.76
CA ALA A 61 18.86 3.35 1.37
C ALA A 61 19.52 4.42 0.49
N ARG A 62 19.61 4.17 -0.83
CA ARG A 62 20.14 5.13 -1.80
C ARG A 62 19.30 6.42 -1.83
N ARG A 63 17.97 6.29 -1.81
CA ARG A 63 17.05 7.43 -1.81
C ARG A 63 17.19 8.30 -0.55
N VAL A 64 17.23 7.68 0.63
CA VAL A 64 17.37 8.38 1.92
C VAL A 64 18.71 9.12 2.00
N LYS A 65 19.81 8.49 1.56
CA LYS A 65 21.13 9.14 1.47
C LYS A 65 21.12 10.38 0.56
N GLY A 66 20.39 10.32 -0.54
CA GLY A 66 20.20 11.47 -1.43
C GLY A 66 19.42 12.63 -0.79
N LEU A 67 18.48 12.32 0.11
CA LEU A 67 17.70 13.34 0.83
C LEU A 67 18.50 13.98 1.97
N SER A 68 19.28 13.21 2.72
CA SER A 68 20.10 13.74 3.82
C SER A 68 21.19 14.71 3.34
N SER A 69 21.80 14.41 2.20
CA SER A 69 22.78 15.27 1.53
C SER A 69 22.15 16.53 0.92
N LYS A 70 20.92 16.44 0.39
CA LYS A 70 20.16 17.59 -0.13
C LYS A 70 19.65 18.52 1.00
N LYS A 71 19.34 17.97 2.18
CA LYS A 71 18.97 18.76 3.38
C LYS A 71 20.17 19.55 3.91
N ARG A 72 21.37 18.94 3.98
CA ARG A 72 22.62 19.64 4.35
C ARG A 72 22.95 20.80 3.42
N LYS A 73 22.85 20.61 2.09
CA LYS A 73 23.08 21.70 1.11
C LYS A 73 22.10 22.88 1.25
N ARG A 74 20.86 22.62 1.69
CA ARG A 74 19.85 23.67 1.91
C ARG A 74 20.11 24.48 3.19
N CYS A 75 20.62 23.86 4.25
CA CYS A 75 21.01 24.57 5.47
C CYS A 75 22.27 25.45 5.27
N VAL A 76 23.25 24.97 4.49
CA VAL A 76 24.47 25.74 4.20
C VAL A 76 24.17 26.98 3.33
N ASN A 77 23.30 26.84 2.32
CA ASN A 77 22.95 27.95 1.44
C ASN A 77 21.99 28.97 2.08
N SER A 78 21.35 28.62 3.21
CA SER A 78 20.50 29.56 3.97
C SER A 78 21.30 30.47 4.91
N CYS A 79 22.58 30.18 5.17
CA CYS A 79 23.46 31.03 5.99
C CYS A 79 24.29 32.03 5.16
N HIS A 80 24.27 31.96 3.83
CA HIS A 80 25.08 32.83 2.97
C HIS A 80 24.33 34.06 2.41
N VAL A 81 23.08 34.28 2.81
CA VAL A 81 22.27 35.43 2.35
C VAL A 81 22.11 36.50 3.44
N ILE A 82 22.82 36.37 4.59
CA ILE A 82 22.79 37.37 5.67
C ILE A 82 24.23 37.78 6.05
N VAL A 83 25.14 37.93 5.09
CA VAL A 83 26.35 38.75 5.27
C VAL A 83 26.85 39.24 3.90
N THR A 84 26.17 40.23 3.32
CA THR A 84 26.80 41.26 2.47
C THR A 84 25.99 42.54 2.57
#